data_AF-J9FLI0-F1
#
_entry.id   AF-J9FLI0-F1
#
_cell.length_a   1.000
_cell.length_b   1.000
_cell.length_c   1.000
_cell.angle_alpha   90.00
_cell.angle_beta   90.00
_cell.angle_gamma   90.00
#
_symmetry.space_group_name_H-M   'P 1'
#
loop_
_entity.id
_entity.type
_entity.pdbx_description
1 polymer ?
#
loop_
_entity_poly.entity_id
_entity_poly.type
_entity_poly.pdbx_seq_one_letter_code
_entity_poly.pdbx_strand_id
1 'polypeptide(L)'
;MDHVHKFIKKLSDALAIIESTITAKKRFKEIVSKYPSLGLAPVRKWAGVGAVCYVPSIVKETPMNEWNKKQRQQVSHLNLDLVHSLRSVDTAFSAGESPAYSISCVKFGMLSNDKDLTDLVHLVAERGREIEQSQKYMDSLAEMIRQGIEAANKDLKRENDERLIQEGMMRQIPLMSSLVNWFSPLDKDFQGIKGRSFDLKTGQIQSTEVYYKHRFMNRSDATSQNPHNPVVKTSNESTKQNVNLSGDTIQRDIALGNETDNDIGDT
;
A
#
# COMPACT_ATOMS: atom_id res chain seq x y z
N MET A 1 24.23 -8.93 -56.60
CA MET A 1 24.61 -7.61 -56.02
C MET A 1 23.52 -7.06 -55.09
N ASP A 2 22.25 -7.06 -55.48
CA ASP A 2 21.15 -6.49 -54.68
C ASP A 2 20.92 -7.20 -53.31
N HIS A 3 20.97 -8.53 -53.27
CA HIS A 3 20.82 -9.28 -52.00
C HIS A 3 21.92 -9.00 -50.98
N VAL A 4 23.15 -8.75 -51.43
CA VAL A 4 24.29 -8.41 -50.55
C VAL A 4 24.09 -7.03 -49.94
N HIS A 5 23.67 -6.03 -50.74
CA HIS A 5 23.37 -4.70 -50.22
C HIS A 5 22.19 -4.71 -49.25
N LYS A 6 21.14 -5.49 -49.55
CA LYS A 6 20.00 -5.68 -48.64
C LYS A 6 20.42 -6.35 -47.34
N PHE A 7 21.32 -7.32 -47.38
CA PHE A 7 21.87 -7.96 -46.19
C PHE A 7 22.70 -6.97 -45.36
N ILE A 8 23.63 -6.24 -45.98
CA ILE A 8 24.45 -5.22 -45.30
C ILE A 8 23.55 -4.20 -44.62
N LYS A 9 22.53 -3.68 -45.31
CA LYS A 9 21.57 -2.73 -44.74
C LYS A 9 20.86 -3.29 -43.50
N LYS A 10 20.30 -4.51 -43.60
CA LYS A 10 19.63 -5.15 -42.45
C LYS A 10 20.56 -5.38 -41.28
N LEU A 11 21.81 -5.75 -41.55
CA LEU A 11 22.82 -5.95 -40.51
C LEU A 11 23.17 -4.62 -39.83
N SER A 12 23.38 -3.55 -40.59
CA SER A 12 23.62 -2.21 -40.05
C SER A 12 22.45 -1.71 -39.19
N ASP A 13 21.21 -1.88 -39.66
CA ASP A 13 20.00 -1.51 -38.91
C ASP A 13 19.92 -2.30 -37.59
N ALA A 14 20.19 -3.61 -37.63
CA ALA A 14 20.20 -4.46 -36.44
C ALA A 14 21.31 -4.06 -35.44
N LEU A 15 22.51 -3.74 -35.92
CA LEU A 15 23.61 -3.29 -35.08
C LEU A 15 23.28 -1.95 -34.39
N ALA A 16 22.67 -1.01 -35.10
CA ALA A 16 22.25 0.27 -34.53
C ALA A 16 21.23 0.10 -33.40
N ILE A 17 20.26 -0.82 -33.54
CA ILE A 17 19.30 -1.17 -32.49
C ILE A 17 20.01 -1.79 -31.29
N ILE A 18 20.97 -2.70 -31.52
CA ILE A 18 21.73 -3.35 -30.45
C ILE A 18 22.57 -2.32 -29.67
N GLU A 19 23.28 -1.43 -30.37
CA GLU A 19 24.08 -0.36 -29.75
C GLU A 19 23.22 0.60 -28.92
N SER A 20 22.08 1.01 -29.48
CA SER A 20 21.10 1.85 -28.77
C SER A 20 20.55 1.15 -27.53
N THR A 21 20.20 -0.14 -27.65
CA THR A 21 19.69 -0.95 -26.54
C THR A 21 20.75 -1.12 -25.44
N ILE A 22 22.02 -1.35 -25.80
CA ILE A 22 23.13 -1.47 -24.84
C ILE A 22 23.33 -0.14 -24.10
N THR A 23 23.30 0.99 -24.82
CA THR A 23 23.45 2.33 -24.24
C THR A 23 22.30 2.66 -23.29
N ALA A 24 21.05 2.35 -23.70
CA ALA A 24 19.87 2.46 -22.87
C ALA A 24 19.99 1.60 -21.59
N LYS A 25 20.42 0.34 -21.72
CA LYS A 25 20.59 -0.60 -20.61
C LYS A 25 21.58 -0.11 -19.55
N LYS A 26 22.66 0.56 -19.94
CA LYS A 26 23.64 1.16 -19.01
C LYS A 26 23.01 2.24 -18.13
N ARG A 27 22.09 3.06 -18.67
CA ARG A 27 21.43 4.17 -17.98
C ARG A 27 20.12 3.77 -17.29
N PHE A 28 19.60 2.58 -17.58
CA PHE A 28 18.29 2.12 -17.11
C PHE A 28 18.11 2.22 -15.61
N LYS A 29 19.06 1.69 -14.82
CA LYS A 29 19.01 1.74 -13.35
C LYS A 29 18.96 3.18 -12.82
N GLU A 30 19.75 4.07 -13.41
CA GLU A 30 19.79 5.48 -13.02
C GLU A 30 18.46 6.17 -13.33
N ILE A 31 17.92 6.00 -14.54
CA ILE A 31 16.64 6.61 -14.95
C ILE A 31 15.50 6.10 -14.06
N VAL A 32 15.42 4.79 -13.81
CA VAL A 32 14.38 4.21 -12.95
C VAL A 32 14.47 4.73 -11.52
N SER A 33 15.67 4.97 -11.00
CA SER A 33 15.85 5.49 -9.63
C SER A 33 15.24 6.89 -9.39
N LYS A 34 14.95 7.64 -10.46
CA LYS A 34 14.25 8.93 -10.40
C LYS A 34 12.76 8.79 -10.09
N TYR A 35 12.20 7.58 -10.18
CA TYR A 35 10.78 7.29 -10.00
C TYR A 35 10.58 6.39 -8.76
N PRO A 36 10.17 6.95 -7.60
CA PRO A 36 9.96 6.17 -6.37
C PRO A 36 8.86 5.11 -6.47
N SER A 37 7.94 5.25 -7.43
CA SER A 37 6.88 4.28 -7.71
C SER A 37 7.35 3.09 -8.55
N LEU A 38 8.61 3.06 -8.99
CA LEU A 38 9.16 1.97 -9.80
C LEU A 38 10.28 1.24 -9.06
N GLY A 39 10.14 -0.08 -8.96
CA GLY A 39 11.19 -0.98 -8.48
C GLY A 39 11.86 -1.70 -9.65
N LEU A 40 13.18 -1.88 -9.60
CA LEU A 40 13.87 -2.73 -10.57
C LEU A 40 13.48 -4.19 -10.37
N ALA A 41 13.08 -4.85 -11.45
CA ALA A 41 12.64 -6.24 -11.45
C ALA A 41 13.59 -7.06 -12.35
N PRO A 42 14.59 -7.77 -11.80
CA PRO A 42 15.49 -8.58 -12.59
C PRO A 42 14.75 -9.71 -13.31
N VAL A 43 14.98 -9.86 -14.62
CA VAL A 43 14.43 -10.93 -15.45
C VAL A 43 15.57 -11.73 -16.07
N ARG A 44 15.47 -13.05 -16.08
CA ARG A 44 16.49 -13.94 -16.66
C ARG A 44 16.41 -13.92 -18.19
N LYS A 45 17.58 -13.99 -18.85
CA LYS A 45 17.71 -14.16 -20.31
C LYS A 45 16.91 -13.13 -21.15
N TRP A 46 16.89 -11.87 -20.73
CA TRP A 46 16.21 -10.80 -21.46
C TRP A 46 17.18 -10.00 -22.34
N ALA A 47 16.90 -9.97 -23.64
CA ALA A 47 17.72 -9.27 -24.64
C ALA A 47 17.44 -7.76 -24.72
N GLY A 48 16.30 -7.30 -24.20
CA GLY A 48 15.96 -5.88 -24.15
C GLY A 48 16.68 -5.12 -23.02
N VAL A 49 16.21 -3.89 -22.79
CA VAL A 49 16.81 -2.96 -21.84
C VAL A 49 16.75 -3.49 -20.41
N GLY A 50 15.57 -3.89 -19.94
CA GLY A 50 15.37 -4.33 -18.55
C GLY A 50 13.90 -4.50 -18.20
N ALA A 51 13.59 -4.57 -16.90
CA ALA A 51 12.22 -4.61 -16.43
C ALA A 51 12.04 -3.85 -15.12
N VAL A 52 10.84 -3.32 -14.92
CA VAL A 52 10.42 -2.64 -13.69
C VAL A 52 9.11 -3.22 -13.18
N CYS A 53 8.90 -3.09 -11.88
CA CYS A 53 7.64 -3.32 -11.20
C CYS A 53 7.11 -1.96 -10.74
N TYR A 54 5.86 -1.65 -11.06
CA TYR A 54 5.15 -0.55 -10.43
C TYR A 54 4.78 -0.93 -9.00
N VAL A 55 5.20 -0.10 -8.04
CA VAL A 55 5.01 -0.29 -6.61
C VAL A 55 3.89 0.65 -6.13
N PRO A 56 2.68 0.12 -5.87
CA PRO A 56 1.57 0.95 -5.42
C PRO A 56 1.78 1.46 -3.99
N SER A 57 1.13 2.57 -3.66
CA SER A 57 1.31 3.30 -2.40
C SER A 57 1.05 2.43 -1.16
N ILE A 58 0.15 1.44 -1.26
CA ILE A 58 -0.21 0.54 -0.16
C ILE A 58 0.93 -0.36 0.32
N VAL A 59 1.91 -0.67 -0.53
CA VAL A 59 3.07 -1.51 -0.18
C VAL A 59 4.39 -0.74 -0.26
N LYS A 60 4.35 0.57 -0.48
CA LYS A 60 5.55 1.41 -0.69
C LYS A 60 6.53 1.38 0.49
N GLU A 61 6.01 1.26 1.72
CA GLU A 61 6.82 1.21 2.95
C GLU A 61 7.52 -0.14 3.16
N THR A 62 7.08 -1.19 2.48
CA THR A 62 7.65 -2.53 2.62
C THR A 62 8.54 -2.82 1.40
N PRO A 63 9.81 -3.21 1.61
CA PRO A 63 10.69 -3.52 0.49
C PRO A 63 10.19 -4.78 -0.23
N MET A 64 10.43 -4.85 -1.54
CA MET A 64 9.84 -5.85 -2.44
C MET A 64 10.19 -7.31 -2.09
N ASN A 65 11.33 -7.55 -1.43
CA ASN A 65 11.75 -8.86 -0.92
C ASN A 65 10.90 -9.35 0.27
N GLU A 66 10.31 -8.43 1.03
CA GLU A 66 9.54 -8.73 2.26
C GLU A 66 8.04 -8.83 2.01
N TRP A 67 7.58 -8.56 0.79
CA TRP A 67 6.17 -8.70 0.47
C TRP A 67 5.67 -10.12 0.69
N ASN A 68 4.52 -10.24 1.33
CA ASN A 68 3.84 -11.52 1.48
C ASN A 68 3.08 -11.92 0.19
N LYS A 69 2.53 -13.13 0.19
CA LYS A 69 1.84 -13.71 -0.98
C LYS A 69 0.70 -12.83 -1.52
N LYS A 70 -0.11 -12.23 -0.64
CA LYS A 70 -1.27 -11.41 -1.06
C LYS A 70 -0.81 -10.09 -1.67
N GLN A 71 0.16 -9.43 -1.04
CA GLN A 71 0.78 -8.22 -1.59
C GLN A 71 1.38 -8.49 -2.98
N ARG A 72 2.15 -9.58 -3.13
CA ARG A 72 2.72 -9.98 -4.43
C ARG A 72 1.65 -10.23 -5.49
N GLN A 73 0.55 -10.89 -5.12
CA GLN A 73 -0.56 -11.16 -6.03
C GLN A 73 -1.25 -9.87 -6.49
N GLN A 74 -1.56 -8.96 -5.57
CA GLN A 74 -2.18 -7.67 -5.88
C GLN A 74 -1.28 -6.80 -6.76
N VAL A 75 0.01 -6.69 -6.43
CA VAL A 75 0.98 -5.93 -7.21
C VAL A 75 1.15 -6.55 -8.60
N SER A 76 1.20 -7.88 -8.70
CA SER A 76 1.29 -8.58 -9.98
C SER A 76 0.07 -8.33 -10.85
N HIS A 77 -1.13 -8.34 -10.27
CA HIS A 77 -2.36 -8.02 -10.99
C HIS A 77 -2.33 -6.61 -11.57
N LEU A 78 -1.97 -5.60 -10.77
CA LEU A 78 -1.81 -4.22 -11.25
C LEU A 78 -0.76 -4.13 -12.36
N ASN A 79 0.39 -4.78 -12.21
CA ASN A 79 1.45 -4.74 -13.21
C ASN A 79 1.06 -5.43 -14.53
N LEU A 80 0.23 -6.48 -14.48
CA LEU A 80 -0.32 -7.09 -15.69
C LEU A 80 -1.28 -6.14 -16.40
N ASP A 81 -2.21 -5.52 -15.67
CA ASP A 81 -3.12 -4.50 -16.21
C ASP A 81 -2.35 -3.32 -16.81
N LEU A 82 -1.25 -2.91 -16.16
CA LEU A 82 -0.33 -1.89 -16.66
C LEU A 82 0.32 -2.30 -17.97
N VAL A 83 0.85 -3.52 -18.09
CA VAL A 83 1.39 -4.01 -19.37
C VAL A 83 0.33 -4.00 -20.46
N HIS A 84 -0.89 -4.43 -20.16
CA HIS A 84 -1.99 -4.41 -21.12
C HIS A 84 -2.29 -2.99 -21.61
N SER A 85 -2.34 -2.02 -20.70
CA SER A 85 -2.55 -0.60 -21.03
C SER A 85 -1.37 0.01 -21.80
N LEU A 86 -0.14 -0.42 -21.54
CA LEU A 86 1.05 0.12 -22.22
C LEU A 86 1.20 -0.43 -23.64
N ARG A 87 0.86 -1.71 -23.85
CA ARG A 87 0.97 -2.38 -25.16
C ARG A 87 0.06 -1.79 -26.23
N SER A 88 -1.02 -1.10 -25.85
CA SER A 88 -1.87 -0.39 -26.81
C SER A 88 -1.21 0.89 -27.33
N VAL A 89 -0.24 1.43 -26.58
CA VAL A 89 0.50 2.65 -26.93
C VAL A 89 1.82 2.29 -27.61
N ASP A 90 2.57 1.33 -27.05
CA ASP A 90 3.89 0.96 -27.55
C ASP A 90 4.17 -0.55 -27.42
N THR A 91 4.63 -1.14 -28.54
CA THR A 91 5.00 -2.56 -28.63
C THR A 91 6.30 -2.93 -27.91
N ALA A 92 7.09 -1.94 -27.47
CA ALA A 92 8.30 -2.15 -26.67
C ALA A 92 8.01 -2.77 -25.30
N PHE A 93 6.77 -2.72 -24.83
CA PHE A 93 6.39 -3.27 -23.52
C PHE A 93 5.90 -4.72 -23.60
N SER A 94 6.34 -5.54 -22.65
CA SER A 94 5.84 -6.91 -22.50
C SER A 94 5.78 -7.36 -21.05
N ALA A 95 4.87 -8.29 -20.74
CA ALA A 95 4.78 -8.87 -19.41
C ALA A 95 5.95 -9.82 -19.19
N GLY A 96 6.56 -9.72 -18.01
CA GLY A 96 7.56 -10.66 -17.52
C GLY A 96 7.29 -11.03 -16.07
N GLU A 97 8.02 -12.02 -15.59
CA GLU A 97 8.04 -12.38 -14.18
C GLU A 97 9.47 -12.22 -13.67
N SER A 98 9.62 -11.61 -12.49
CA SER A 98 10.91 -11.52 -11.84
C SER A 98 11.14 -12.74 -10.95
N PRO A 99 12.15 -13.59 -11.25
CA PRO A 99 12.43 -14.76 -10.41
C PRO A 99 12.93 -14.41 -9.01
N ALA A 100 13.43 -13.18 -8.81
CA ALA A 100 13.93 -12.73 -7.52
C ALA A 100 12.79 -12.44 -6.52
N TYR A 101 11.64 -11.98 -7.02
CA TYR A 101 10.53 -11.52 -6.19
C TYR A 101 9.23 -12.32 -6.42
N SER A 102 9.17 -13.15 -7.46
CA SER A 102 7.97 -13.89 -7.90
C SER A 102 6.78 -12.96 -8.12
N ILE A 103 7.01 -11.87 -8.87
CA ILE A 103 6.00 -10.87 -9.23
C ILE A 103 5.99 -10.63 -10.73
N SER A 104 4.83 -10.25 -11.26
CA SER A 104 4.71 -9.73 -12.62
C SER A 104 5.35 -8.34 -12.74
N CYS A 105 6.00 -8.08 -13.86
CA CYS A 105 6.73 -6.85 -14.13
C CYS A 105 6.61 -6.44 -15.61
N VAL A 106 6.86 -5.15 -15.87
CA VAL A 106 6.89 -4.56 -17.21
C VAL A 106 8.30 -4.68 -17.77
N LYS A 107 8.48 -5.48 -18.83
CA LYS A 107 9.74 -5.59 -19.57
C LYS A 107 9.80 -4.54 -20.68
N PHE A 108 10.94 -3.89 -20.79
CA PHE A 108 11.31 -2.98 -21.87
C PHE A 108 12.09 -3.76 -22.92
N GLY A 109 11.59 -3.75 -24.15
CA GLY A 109 12.17 -4.40 -25.33
C GLY A 109 13.51 -3.80 -25.77
N MET A 110 13.89 -4.12 -27.00
CA MET A 110 15.00 -3.43 -27.66
C MET A 110 14.52 -2.05 -28.11
N LEU A 111 15.43 -1.08 -28.11
CA LEU A 111 15.13 0.29 -28.52
C LEU A 111 15.92 0.64 -29.77
N SER A 112 15.25 1.27 -30.73
CA SER A 112 15.89 1.83 -31.92
C SER A 112 16.63 3.14 -31.63
N ASN A 113 16.25 3.84 -30.57
CA ASN A 113 16.89 5.06 -30.09
C ASN A 113 17.01 5.01 -28.56
N ASP A 114 18.21 5.24 -28.05
CA ASP A 114 18.52 5.15 -26.62
C ASP A 114 17.90 6.29 -25.80
N LYS A 115 17.51 7.40 -26.45
CA LYS A 115 16.91 8.58 -25.82
C LYS A 115 15.47 8.36 -25.39
N ASP A 116 14.74 7.52 -26.13
CA ASP A 116 13.32 7.18 -25.88
C ASP A 116 13.13 6.50 -24.53
N LEU A 117 14.20 5.93 -23.95
CA LEU A 117 14.13 5.23 -22.67
C LEU A 117 13.53 6.10 -21.55
N THR A 118 13.87 7.39 -21.51
CA THR A 118 13.38 8.29 -20.45
C THR A 118 11.87 8.45 -20.53
N ASP A 119 11.35 8.65 -21.74
CA ASP A 119 9.93 8.84 -22.00
C ASP A 119 9.16 7.54 -21.76
N LEU A 120 9.73 6.40 -22.14
CA LEU A 120 9.14 5.09 -21.88
C LEU A 120 9.06 4.79 -20.37
N VAL A 121 10.10 5.12 -19.59
CA VAL A 121 10.05 4.94 -18.13
C VAL A 121 9.03 5.89 -17.50
N HIS A 122 8.97 7.14 -17.95
CA HIS A 122 7.96 8.10 -17.51
C HIS A 122 6.54 7.58 -17.78
N LEU A 123 6.29 7.09 -19.00
CA LEU A 123 5.01 6.54 -19.41
C LEU A 123 4.58 5.37 -18.51
N VAL A 124 5.50 4.47 -18.14
CA VAL A 124 5.19 3.38 -17.20
C VAL A 124 4.79 3.91 -15.83
N ALA A 125 5.51 4.90 -15.29
CA ALA A 125 5.20 5.49 -13.99
C ALA A 125 3.85 6.22 -14.00
N GLU A 126 3.57 6.99 -15.06
CA GLU A 126 2.33 7.74 -15.23
C GLU A 126 1.12 6.81 -15.38
N ARG A 127 1.20 5.83 -16.30
CA ARG A 127 0.12 4.85 -16.50
C ARG A 127 -0.11 3.97 -15.27
N GLY A 128 0.95 3.60 -14.56
CA GLY A 128 0.82 2.85 -13.31
C GLY A 128 0.03 3.63 -12.25
N ARG A 129 0.28 4.94 -12.15
CA ARG A 129 -0.46 5.84 -11.25
C ARG A 129 -1.92 6.00 -11.66
N GLU A 130 -2.20 6.14 -12.95
CA GLU A 130 -3.59 6.20 -13.45
C GLU A 130 -4.38 4.94 -13.10
N ILE A 131 -3.75 3.76 -13.24
CA ILE A 131 -4.38 2.48 -12.90
C ILE A 131 -4.58 2.36 -11.39
N GLU A 132 -3.59 2.74 -10.57
CA GLU A 132 -3.72 2.75 -9.11
C GLU A 132 -4.86 3.66 -8.64
N GLN A 133 -5.07 4.80 -9.31
CA GLN A 133 -6.14 5.75 -8.99
C GLN A 133 -7.49 5.38 -9.60
N SER A 134 -7.56 4.31 -10.40
CA SER A 134 -8.79 3.90 -11.05
C SER A 134 -9.78 3.29 -10.06
N GLN A 135 -11.07 3.57 -10.25
CA GLN A 135 -12.14 2.97 -9.45
C GLN A 135 -12.08 1.44 -9.49
N LYS A 136 -11.78 0.87 -10.66
CA LYS A 136 -11.62 -0.59 -10.85
C LYS A 136 -10.57 -1.18 -9.90
N TYR A 137 -9.43 -0.52 -9.74
CA TYR A 137 -8.38 -0.98 -8.83
C TYR A 137 -8.84 -0.88 -7.37
N MET A 138 -9.47 0.22 -7.00
CA MET A 138 -10.01 0.43 -5.65
C MET A 138 -11.08 -0.60 -5.29
N ASP A 139 -11.99 -0.91 -6.21
CA ASP A 139 -13.03 -1.93 -6.03
C ASP A 139 -12.41 -3.33 -5.89
N SER A 140 -11.41 -3.66 -6.71
CA SER A 140 -10.68 -4.93 -6.62
C SER A 140 -9.98 -5.08 -5.27
N LEU A 141 -9.34 -4.01 -4.78
CA LEU A 141 -8.71 -3.98 -3.48
C LEU A 141 -9.73 -4.14 -2.34
N ALA A 142 -10.85 -3.42 -2.41
CA ALA A 142 -11.92 -3.51 -1.43
C ALA A 142 -12.52 -4.91 -1.35
N GLU A 143 -12.73 -5.56 -2.50
CA GLU A 143 -13.25 -6.93 -2.56
C GLU A 143 -12.24 -7.94 -1.96
N MET A 144 -10.95 -7.78 -2.23
CA MET A 144 -9.91 -8.61 -1.61
C MET A 144 -9.89 -8.47 -0.08
N ILE A 145 -10.07 -7.24 0.43
CA ILE A 145 -10.18 -6.96 1.88
C ILE A 145 -11.42 -7.63 2.45
N ARG A 146 -12.58 -7.46 1.80
CA ARG A 146 -13.86 -8.05 2.22
C ARG A 146 -13.75 -9.57 2.35
N GLN A 147 -13.21 -10.23 1.33
CA GLN A 147 -12.96 -11.67 1.34
C GLN A 147 -11.98 -12.08 2.43
N GLY A 148 -10.94 -11.27 2.68
CA GLY A 148 -9.98 -11.49 3.77
C GLY A 148 -10.65 -11.49 5.15
N ILE A 149 -11.56 -10.53 5.40
CA ILE A 149 -12.32 -10.42 6.65
C ILE A 149 -13.31 -11.60 6.78
N GLU A 150 -14.03 -11.94 5.71
CA GLU A 150 -15.00 -13.04 5.73
C GLU A 150 -14.32 -14.39 6.01
N ALA A 151 -13.18 -14.65 5.38
CA ALA A 151 -12.36 -15.84 5.65
C ALA A 151 -11.89 -15.86 7.11
N ALA A 152 -11.43 -14.72 7.64
CA ALA A 152 -11.02 -14.61 9.04
C ALA A 152 -12.16 -14.93 10.02
N ASN A 153 -13.36 -14.42 9.74
CA ASN A 153 -14.54 -14.63 10.57
C ASN A 153 -15.01 -16.09 10.52
N LYS A 154 -15.00 -16.71 9.33
CA LYS A 154 -15.31 -18.13 9.18
C LYS A 154 -14.33 -19.02 9.95
N ASP A 155 -13.04 -18.72 9.87
CA ASP A 155 -12.03 -19.47 10.61
C ASP A 155 -12.15 -19.29 12.12
N LEU A 156 -12.51 -18.08 12.58
CA LEU A 156 -12.78 -17.78 13.98
C LEU A 156 -14.00 -18.51 14.51
N LYS A 157 -15.09 -18.57 13.71
CA LYS A 157 -16.28 -19.35 14.05
C LYS A 157 -15.96 -20.85 14.16
N ARG A 158 -15.18 -21.39 13.22
CA ARG A 158 -14.74 -22.79 13.26
C ARG A 158 -13.91 -23.10 14.51
N GLU A 159 -12.93 -22.25 14.85
CA GLU A 159 -12.13 -22.42 16.07
C GLU A 159 -13.00 -22.34 17.33
N ASN A 160 -14.01 -21.47 17.34
CA ASN A 160 -14.97 -21.37 18.43
C ASN A 160 -15.83 -22.65 18.55
N ASP A 161 -16.36 -23.15 17.44
CA ASP A 161 -17.17 -24.38 17.40
C ASP A 161 -16.34 -25.60 17.83
N GLU A 162 -15.09 -25.73 17.37
CA GLU A 162 -14.16 -26.79 17.78
C GLU A 162 -13.84 -26.71 19.28
N ARG A 163 -13.63 -25.51 19.82
CA ARG A 163 -13.46 -25.29 21.26
C ARG A 163 -14.70 -25.68 22.05
N LEU A 164 -15.88 -25.28 21.59
CA LEU A 164 -17.15 -25.66 22.22
C LEU A 164 -17.36 -27.18 22.21
N ILE A 165 -16.95 -27.88 21.14
CA ILE A 165 -17.01 -29.34 21.07
C ILE A 165 -16.01 -29.97 22.05
N GLN A 166 -14.77 -29.49 22.08
CA GLN A 166 -13.73 -29.98 23.01
C GLN A 166 -14.09 -29.74 24.48
N GLU A 167 -14.60 -28.55 24.81
CA GLU A 167 -15.05 -28.20 26.17
C GLU A 167 -16.42 -28.84 26.51
N GLY A 168 -17.27 -29.07 25.50
CA GLY A 168 -18.63 -29.61 25.64
C GLY A 168 -18.69 -31.14 25.78
N MET A 169 -17.72 -31.88 25.24
CA MET A 169 -17.64 -33.34 25.42
C MET A 169 -17.20 -33.77 26.83
N MET A 170 -16.67 -32.85 27.65
CA MET A 170 -16.21 -33.15 29.01
C MET A 170 -17.25 -32.82 30.11
N ARG A 171 -18.50 -32.50 29.75
CA ARG A 171 -19.54 -32.11 30.71
C ARG A 171 -20.74 -33.05 30.78
N GLN A 172 -20.70 -34.20 30.12
CA GLN A 172 -21.84 -35.12 30.14
C GLN A 172 -21.56 -36.42 30.90
N ILE A 173 -21.23 -36.35 32.21
CA ILE A 173 -21.62 -37.42 33.14
C ILE A 173 -21.80 -36.87 34.57
N PRO A 174 -23.02 -36.89 35.14
CA PRO A 174 -23.19 -36.80 36.59
C PRO A 174 -22.89 -38.17 37.21
N LEU A 175 -21.72 -38.32 37.84
CA LEU A 175 -21.52 -39.35 38.85
C LEU A 175 -21.48 -38.66 40.20
N MET A 176 -22.49 -38.97 41.03
CA MET A 176 -22.83 -38.24 42.24
C MET A 176 -21.66 -38.21 43.24
N SER A 177 -21.05 -37.04 43.42
CA SER A 177 -20.65 -36.46 44.71
C SER A 177 -19.92 -35.13 44.43
N SER A 178 -20.46 -34.01 44.91
CA SER A 178 -19.96 -32.62 44.77
C SER A 178 -20.53 -31.79 43.58
N LEU A 179 -21.69 -31.17 43.81
CA LEU A 179 -22.38 -30.23 42.91
C LEU A 179 -21.73 -28.83 42.84
N VAL A 180 -20.68 -28.56 43.62
CA VAL A 180 -20.09 -27.21 43.73
C VAL A 180 -19.16 -26.85 42.56
N ASN A 181 -18.67 -27.82 41.80
CA ASN A 181 -17.76 -27.57 40.67
C ASN A 181 -18.50 -27.36 39.32
N TRP A 182 -19.76 -27.78 39.24
CA TRP A 182 -20.61 -27.65 38.03
C TRP A 182 -21.18 -26.25 37.85
N PHE A 183 -21.35 -25.51 38.96
CA PHE A 183 -21.87 -24.14 38.98
C PHE A 183 -20.76 -23.08 39.10
N SER A 184 -19.49 -23.50 39.11
CA SER A 184 -18.36 -22.58 39.19
C SER A 184 -18.22 -21.85 37.85
N PRO A 185 -18.33 -20.51 37.83
CA PRO A 185 -18.03 -19.74 36.63
C PRO A 185 -16.58 -20.01 36.25
N LEU A 186 -16.33 -20.47 35.02
CA LEU A 186 -14.98 -20.55 34.50
C LEU A 186 -14.32 -19.18 34.68
N ASP A 187 -13.11 -19.17 35.23
CA ASP A 187 -12.34 -17.96 35.48
C ASP A 187 -12.40 -17.05 34.25
N LYS A 188 -13.02 -15.89 34.43
CA LYS A 188 -13.21 -14.86 33.40
C LYS A 188 -11.89 -14.34 32.84
N ASP A 189 -10.77 -14.74 33.44
CA ASP A 189 -9.41 -14.33 33.08
C ASP A 189 -8.83 -15.09 31.88
N PHE A 190 -9.44 -16.21 31.45
CA PHE A 190 -8.98 -16.99 30.28
C PHE A 190 -10.01 -17.14 29.14
N GLN A 191 -11.27 -16.77 29.35
CA GLN A 191 -12.33 -16.77 28.32
C GLN A 191 -12.53 -15.36 27.73
N GLY A 192 -11.42 -14.72 27.36
CA GLY A 192 -11.45 -13.47 26.60
C GLY A 192 -11.86 -13.76 25.16
N ILE A 193 -12.88 -13.05 24.67
CA ILE A 193 -13.29 -13.03 23.25
C ILE A 193 -12.03 -12.91 22.38
N LYS A 194 -11.63 -14.01 21.73
CA LYS A 194 -10.54 -14.01 20.76
C LYS A 194 -11.05 -13.31 19.51
N GLY A 195 -10.74 -12.04 19.35
CA GLY A 195 -10.94 -11.33 18.10
C GLY A 195 -9.80 -11.62 17.11
N ARG A 196 -10.05 -11.33 15.83
CA ARG A 196 -9.03 -11.31 14.79
C ARG A 196 -9.09 -9.95 14.09
N SER A 197 -7.95 -9.32 13.85
CA SER A 197 -7.83 -8.08 13.08
C SER A 197 -7.22 -8.40 11.72
N PHE A 198 -7.80 -7.84 10.66
CA PHE A 198 -7.21 -7.85 9.32
C PHE A 198 -6.36 -6.61 9.14
N ASP A 199 -5.07 -6.79 8.91
CA ASP A 199 -4.17 -5.68 8.62
C ASP A 199 -4.23 -5.38 7.11
N LEU A 200 -4.65 -4.16 6.77
CA LEU A 200 -4.82 -3.70 5.39
C LEU A 200 -3.51 -3.62 4.61
N LYS A 201 -2.39 -3.36 5.30
CA LYS A 201 -1.07 -3.23 4.65
C LYS A 201 -0.51 -4.61 4.32
N THR A 202 -0.62 -5.54 5.25
CA THR A 202 -0.07 -6.89 5.11
C THR A 202 -1.08 -7.89 4.53
N GLY A 203 -2.37 -7.59 4.52
CA GLY A 203 -3.41 -8.55 4.14
C GLY A 203 -3.47 -9.80 5.04
N GLN A 204 -2.79 -9.78 6.19
CA GLN A 204 -2.73 -10.89 7.13
C GLN A 204 -3.76 -10.73 8.24
N ILE A 205 -4.19 -11.88 8.76
CA ILE A 205 -5.11 -11.97 9.87
C ILE A 205 -4.27 -12.18 11.13
N GLN A 206 -4.39 -11.27 12.09
CA GLN A 206 -3.68 -11.34 13.37
C GLN A 206 -4.66 -11.51 14.53
N SER A 207 -4.25 -12.25 15.57
CA SER A 207 -5.05 -12.40 16.78
C SER A 207 -5.09 -11.08 17.55
N THR A 208 -6.28 -10.68 18.03
CA THR A 208 -6.40 -9.44 18.80
C THR A 208 -6.01 -9.61 20.27
N GLU A 209 -5.66 -10.82 20.71
CA GLU A 209 -5.33 -11.11 22.11
C GLU A 209 -4.12 -10.31 22.61
N VAL A 210 -3.15 -10.03 21.73
CA VAL A 210 -1.96 -9.22 22.03
C VAL A 210 -2.36 -7.79 22.46
N TYR A 211 -3.32 -7.19 21.76
CA TYR A 211 -3.80 -5.83 22.08
C TYR A 211 -4.56 -5.79 23.40
N TYR A 212 -5.38 -6.80 23.69
CA TYR A 212 -6.10 -6.89 24.95
C TYR A 212 -5.15 -7.13 26.12
N LYS A 213 -4.22 -8.09 26.01
CA LYS A 213 -3.28 -8.42 27.09
C LYS A 213 -2.43 -7.22 27.51
N HIS A 214 -1.95 -6.44 26.54
CA HIS A 214 -1.20 -5.21 26.81
C HIS A 214 -2.08 -4.13 27.47
N ARG A 215 -3.36 -3.99 27.06
CA ARG A 215 -4.30 -3.05 27.70
C ARG A 215 -4.66 -3.47 29.12
N PHE A 216 -4.82 -4.76 29.42
CA PHE A 216 -5.13 -5.22 30.76
C PHE A 216 -3.94 -5.08 31.72
N MET A 217 -2.71 -5.29 31.24
CA MET A 217 -1.49 -5.10 32.07
C MET A 217 -1.19 -3.62 32.36
N ASN A 218 -1.57 -2.68 31.48
CA ASN A 218 -1.43 -1.24 31.72
C ASN A 218 -2.63 -0.61 32.45
N ARG A 219 -3.65 -1.40 32.82
CA ARG A 219 -4.91 -0.92 33.42
C ARG A 219 -5.08 -1.38 34.88
N SER A 220 -4.01 -1.86 35.51
CA SER A 220 -3.95 -2.08 36.96
C SER A 220 -3.96 -0.78 37.78
N ASP A 221 -3.86 0.40 37.15
CA ASP A 221 -4.08 1.71 37.78
C ASP A 221 -5.00 2.60 36.91
N ALA A 222 -6.30 2.27 36.81
CA ALA A 222 -7.36 3.27 36.62
C ALA A 222 -8.75 2.63 36.58
N THR A 223 -9.59 3.09 37.49
CA THR A 223 -10.99 2.77 37.70
C THR A 223 -11.84 2.94 36.42
N SER A 224 -12.76 1.98 36.25
CA SER A 224 -13.84 1.86 35.26
C SER A 224 -14.34 3.15 34.59
N GLN A 225 -14.25 3.23 33.26
CA GLN A 225 -15.24 3.93 32.43
C GLN A 225 -15.56 3.16 31.14
N ASN A 226 -16.84 3.22 30.77
CA ASN A 226 -17.54 2.47 29.73
C ASN A 226 -17.27 3.09 28.33
N PRO A 227 -17.02 2.32 27.25
CA PRO A 227 -16.62 2.90 25.98
C PRO A 227 -17.82 3.09 25.04
N HIS A 228 -18.57 4.18 25.19
CA HIS A 228 -19.32 4.79 24.08
C HIS A 228 -19.50 6.29 24.33
N ASN A 229 -18.53 7.08 23.87
CA ASN A 229 -18.77 8.42 23.32
C ASN A 229 -17.48 8.96 22.68
N PRO A 230 -17.52 9.50 21.45
CA PRO A 230 -16.39 10.22 20.88
C PRO A 230 -16.42 11.65 21.42
N VAL A 231 -15.55 11.96 22.37
CA VAL A 231 -15.35 13.35 22.81
C VAL A 231 -14.16 13.93 22.06
N VAL A 232 -14.47 14.77 21.07
CA VAL A 232 -13.60 15.78 20.49
C VAL A 232 -13.35 16.88 21.53
N LYS A 233 -12.09 17.13 21.92
CA LYS A 233 -11.55 18.37 22.54
C LYS A 233 -10.03 18.36 22.29
N THR A 234 -9.37 19.23 21.51
CA THR A 234 -9.24 20.70 21.60
C THR A 234 -9.30 21.23 23.02
N SER A 235 -8.13 21.38 23.65
CA SER A 235 -7.63 22.66 24.19
C SER A 235 -6.41 22.45 25.10
N ASN A 236 -5.31 23.10 24.73
CA ASN A 236 -4.33 23.80 25.57
C ASN A 236 -4.99 24.39 26.84
N GLU A 237 -4.36 24.67 27.98
CA GLU A 237 -3.01 24.58 28.58
C GLU A 237 -3.15 25.39 29.88
N SER A 238 -2.48 25.06 30.99
CA SER A 238 -2.01 26.09 31.96
C SER A 238 -1.07 25.52 33.02
N THR A 239 0.23 25.73 32.81
CA THR A 239 1.22 25.85 33.89
C THR A 239 1.40 27.34 34.18
N LYS A 240 1.35 27.70 35.47
CA LYS A 240 1.57 29.06 35.98
C LYS A 240 3.05 29.43 35.86
N GLN A 241 3.35 30.62 35.33
CA GLN A 241 4.44 31.44 35.85
C GLN A 241 4.17 32.93 35.62
N ASN A 242 4.48 33.68 36.68
CA ASN A 242 4.21 35.07 36.98
C ASN A 242 5.31 35.96 36.36
N VAL A 243 4.96 37.03 35.62
CA VAL A 243 5.69 38.32 35.65
C VAL A 243 4.70 39.44 35.25
N ASN A 244 4.59 40.45 36.11
CA ASN A 244 3.81 41.68 35.93
C ASN A 244 4.52 42.66 34.97
N LEU A 245 3.76 43.49 34.23
CA LEU A 245 3.58 44.95 34.45
C LEU A 245 2.97 45.62 33.19
N SER A 246 1.89 46.38 33.43
CA SER A 246 1.45 47.63 32.74
C SER A 246 1.17 47.57 31.22
N GLY A 247 0.09 48.11 30.65
CA GLY A 247 -0.97 49.01 31.10
C GLY A 247 -1.61 49.62 29.83
N ASP A 248 -2.88 49.96 29.94
CA ASP A 248 -3.70 50.82 29.08
C ASP A 248 -4.36 50.31 27.78
N THR A 249 -5.68 50.15 27.97
CA THR A 249 -6.82 50.23 27.05
C THR A 249 -6.85 51.55 26.28
N ILE A 250 -7.36 51.58 25.05
CA ILE A 250 -8.59 52.29 24.63
C ILE A 250 -8.88 52.00 23.13
N GLN A 251 -10.17 51.76 22.91
CA GLN A 251 -10.90 51.42 21.70
C GLN A 251 -11.32 52.66 20.89
N ARG A 252 -11.85 52.43 19.66
CA ARG A 252 -12.65 53.32 18.76
C ARG A 252 -11.86 53.89 17.57
N ASP A 253 -12.36 54.04 16.34
CA ASP A 253 -13.71 53.98 15.77
C ASP A 253 -13.66 53.81 14.23
N ILE A 254 -14.84 53.57 13.66
CA ILE A 254 -15.25 53.43 12.25
C ILE A 254 -15.19 54.77 11.47
N ALA A 255 -14.81 54.74 10.17
CA ALA A 255 -15.36 55.57 9.05
C ALA A 255 -14.51 55.35 7.76
N LEU A 256 -15.06 54.81 6.67
CA LEU A 256 -15.76 55.50 5.55
C LEU A 256 -14.83 56.31 4.60
N GLY A 257 -14.75 55.82 3.36
CA GLY A 257 -14.72 56.63 2.13
C GLY A 257 -13.41 57.30 1.73
N ASN A 258 -12.82 56.90 0.61
CA ASN A 258 -13.20 57.46 -0.71
C ASN A 258 -12.23 56.99 -1.80
N GLU A 259 -12.82 56.53 -2.90
CA GLU A 259 -12.22 56.54 -4.23
C GLU A 259 -11.83 57.98 -4.62
N THR A 260 -10.64 58.13 -5.21
CA THR A 260 -10.42 59.13 -6.25
C THR A 260 -9.67 58.46 -7.38
N ASP A 261 -10.44 58.23 -8.43
CA ASP A 261 -10.02 58.13 -9.82
C ASP A 261 -9.16 59.33 -10.20
N ASN A 262 -8.08 59.11 -10.95
CA ASN A 262 -7.51 60.12 -11.82
C ASN A 262 -6.72 59.45 -12.95
N ASP A 263 -7.36 59.51 -14.10
CA ASP A 263 -6.87 59.33 -15.46
C ASP A 263 -5.82 60.41 -15.86
N ILE A 264 -5.31 60.31 -17.09
CA ILE A 264 -4.28 61.08 -17.82
C ILE A 264 -2.92 60.34 -17.78
N GLY A 265 -2.34 59.84 -18.88
CA GLY A 265 -2.56 60.08 -20.31
C GLY A 265 -1.19 60.20 -21.00
N ASP A 266 -1.00 59.41 -22.07
CA ASP A 266 -0.02 59.53 -23.18
C ASP A 266 1.40 60.06 -22.91
N THR A 267 2.42 59.22 -23.13
CA THR A 267 3.24 59.20 -24.38
C THR A 267 4.05 57.91 -24.50
#